data_AF-A0A1Q7F5N7-F1
#
_entry.id   AF-A0A1Q7F5N7-F1
#
_cell.length_a   1.000
_cell.length_b   1.000
_cell.length_c   1.000
_cell.angle_alpha   90.00
_cell.angle_beta   90.00
_cell.angle_gamma   90.00
#
_symmetry.space_group_name_H-M   'P 1'
#
loop_
_entity.id
_entity.type
_entity.pdbx_description
1 polymer ?
#
loop_
_entity_poly.entity_id
_entity_poly.type
_entity_poly.pdbx_seq_one_letter_code
_entity_poly.pdbx_strand_id
1 'polypeptide(L)'
;MLDFEQLAFIEKWRLRASRGVVVALDGTRGDILVTMRVGEGADHLDMRGRDNTGAVRKSRLTLGDRVTMAIEYRARDSGKANGRGVSGGLVAPGANVRGTVVSTGDVVVVDCGAQVLVAGETLPEASPGDEIGFVVAEEGRAYLIPTR
;
A
#
# COMPACT_ATOMS: atom_id res chain seq x y z
N MET A 1 23.64 11.17 -10.45
CA MET A 1 22.78 12.31 -10.06
C MET A 1 21.36 11.84 -10.31
N LEU A 2 20.49 11.81 -9.30
CA LEU A 2 19.07 11.50 -9.52
C LEU A 2 18.49 12.63 -10.38
N ASP A 3 17.68 12.29 -11.38
CA ASP A 3 16.96 13.28 -12.16
C ASP A 3 15.79 13.87 -11.35
N PHE A 4 15.23 14.98 -11.83
CA PHE A 4 14.14 15.69 -11.16
C PHE A 4 12.88 14.83 -11.01
N GLU A 5 12.58 13.98 -12.01
CA GLU A 5 11.42 13.09 -11.99
C GLU A 5 11.54 12.03 -10.89
N GLN A 6 12.73 11.46 -10.70
CA GLN A 6 13.03 10.53 -9.62
C GLN A 6 12.91 11.19 -8.23
N LEU A 7 13.37 12.43 -8.07
CA LEU A 7 13.22 13.15 -6.81
C LEU A 7 11.76 13.45 -6.49
N ALA A 8 10.99 13.94 -7.47
CA ALA A 8 9.56 14.19 -7.31
C ALA A 8 8.78 12.90 -6.97
N PHE A 9 9.15 11.77 -7.59
CA PHE A 9 8.60 10.46 -7.27
C PHE A 9 8.91 10.06 -5.82
N ILE A 10 10.17 10.17 -5.39
CA ILE A 10 10.57 9.85 -4.01
C ILE A 10 9.80 10.73 -3.02
N GLU A 11 9.71 12.04 -3.26
CA GLU A 11 8.96 12.95 -2.38
C GLU A 11 7.47 12.61 -2.31
N LYS A 12 6.83 12.30 -3.46
CA LYS A 12 5.43 11.87 -3.52
C LYS A 12 5.17 10.68 -2.60
N TRP A 13 6.01 9.67 -2.65
CA TRP A 13 5.77 8.43 -1.91
C TRP A 13 6.33 8.42 -0.49
N ARG A 14 7.39 9.19 -0.22
CA ARG A 14 8.03 9.25 1.10
C ARG A 14 7.07 9.66 2.21
N LEU A 15 6.17 10.61 1.95
CA LEU A 15 5.17 11.06 2.93
C LEU A 15 4.03 10.06 3.14
N ARG A 16 3.86 9.08 2.24
CA ARG A 16 2.78 8.08 2.24
C ARG A 16 3.27 6.68 2.59
N ALA A 17 4.57 6.48 2.64
CA ALA A 17 5.17 5.18 2.84
C ALA A 17 5.00 4.72 4.28
N SER A 18 4.64 3.45 4.42
CA SER A 18 4.60 2.77 5.71
C SER A 18 5.95 2.14 6.01
N ARG A 19 6.29 2.11 7.30
CA ARG A 19 7.39 1.29 7.80
C ARG A 19 6.87 -0.09 8.15
N GLY A 20 7.63 -1.11 7.79
CA GLY A 20 7.26 -2.47 8.10
C GLY A 20 8.42 -3.45 8.00
N VAL A 21 8.10 -4.71 8.23
CA VAL A 21 9.02 -5.85 8.12
C VAL A 21 8.58 -6.73 6.96
N VAL A 22 9.53 -7.14 6.13
CA VAL A 22 9.29 -8.11 5.06
C VAL A 22 9.02 -9.49 5.68
N VAL A 23 7.86 -10.08 5.41
CA VAL A 23 7.45 -11.40 5.97
C VAL A 23 7.33 -12.50 4.92
N ALA A 24 7.17 -12.16 3.64
CA ALA A 24 7.21 -13.11 2.53
C ALA A 24 7.72 -12.45 1.24
N LEU A 25 8.43 -13.24 0.44
CA LEU A 25 8.95 -12.88 -0.89
C LEU A 25 8.75 -14.05 -1.85
N ASP A 26 8.11 -13.81 -2.99
CA ASP A 26 8.07 -14.75 -4.12
C ASP A 26 8.77 -14.11 -5.33
N GLY A 27 9.90 -14.69 -5.72
CA GLY A 27 10.72 -14.26 -6.86
C GLY A 27 10.63 -15.17 -8.08
N THR A 28 9.74 -16.17 -8.07
CA THR A 28 9.66 -17.16 -9.17
C THR A 28 9.06 -16.60 -10.47
N ARG A 29 8.47 -15.40 -10.42
CA ARG A 29 7.73 -14.78 -11.55
C ARG A 29 8.49 -13.65 -12.27
N GLY A 30 9.79 -13.49 -12.02
CA GLY A 30 10.60 -12.39 -12.60
C GLY A 30 10.40 -11.03 -11.92
N ASP A 31 9.20 -10.77 -11.39
CA ASP A 31 8.91 -9.70 -10.43
C ASP A 31 8.91 -10.25 -8.99
N ILE A 32 9.16 -9.37 -8.01
CA ILE A 32 9.02 -9.71 -6.58
C ILE A 32 7.60 -9.39 -6.12
N LEU A 33 6.89 -10.40 -5.62
CA LEU A 33 5.73 -10.20 -4.75
C LEU A 33 6.23 -10.09 -3.32
N VAL A 34 5.94 -8.97 -2.66
CA VAL A 34 6.32 -8.70 -1.28
C VAL A 34 5.08 -8.65 -0.40
N THR A 35 5.15 -9.33 0.74
CA THR A 35 4.22 -9.11 1.85
C THR A 35 4.98 -8.39 2.97
N MET A 36 4.47 -7.23 3.36
CA MET A 36 5.01 -6.41 4.43
C MET A 36 4.01 -6.39 5.58
N ARG A 37 4.52 -6.54 6.81
CA ARG A 37 3.76 -6.34 8.03
C ARG A 37 3.92 -4.92 8.54
N VAL A 38 2.80 -4.22 8.73
CA VAL A 38 2.74 -2.82 9.19
C VAL A 38 1.96 -2.74 10.50
N GLY A 39 2.36 -1.81 11.38
CA GLY A 39 1.79 -1.64 12.72
C GLY A 39 2.63 -2.32 13.81
N GLU A 40 2.17 -2.20 15.06
CA GLU A 40 2.84 -2.76 16.24
C GLU A 40 1.89 -3.71 16.99
N GLY A 41 2.44 -4.76 17.61
CA GLY A 41 1.67 -5.68 18.45
C GLY A 41 0.74 -6.64 17.69
N ALA A 42 -0.36 -7.02 18.33
CA ALA A 42 -1.34 -7.97 17.78
C ALA A 42 -2.18 -7.36 16.63
N ASP A 43 -2.23 -6.03 16.54
CA ASP A 43 -3.09 -5.28 15.61
C ASP A 43 -2.38 -4.93 14.29
N HIS A 44 -1.43 -5.76 13.87
CA HIS A 44 -0.71 -5.55 12.62
C HIS A 44 -1.58 -5.88 11.41
N LEU A 45 -1.24 -5.24 10.28
CA LEU A 45 -1.85 -5.49 8.98
C LEU A 45 -0.78 -5.99 8.02
N ASP A 46 -1.06 -7.10 7.35
CA ASP A 46 -0.21 -7.58 6.25
C ASP A 46 -0.66 -6.91 4.95
N MET A 47 0.30 -6.40 4.18
CA MET A 47 0.06 -5.67 2.94
C MET A 47 0.86 -6.33 1.82
N ARG A 48 0.18 -6.73 0.74
CA ARG A 48 0.82 -7.41 -0.39
C ARG A 48 0.86 -6.51 -1.61
N GLY A 49 2.03 -6.43 -2.22
CA GLY A 49 2.20 -5.73 -3.48
C GLY A 49 3.22 -6.41 -4.38
N ARG A 50 3.08 -6.13 -5.67
CA ARG A 50 4.11 -6.41 -6.68
C ARG A 50 5.01 -5.19 -6.78
N ASP A 51 6.31 -5.43 -6.79
CA ASP A 51 7.30 -4.36 -7.01
C ASP A 51 6.99 -3.57 -8.29
N ASN A 52 6.91 -2.25 -8.15
CA ASN A 52 6.67 -1.29 -9.22
C ASN A 52 7.68 -0.12 -9.17
N THR A 53 8.75 -0.24 -8.36
CA THR A 53 9.73 0.83 -8.12
C THR A 53 10.63 1.09 -9.33
N GLY A 54 10.79 0.10 -10.21
CA GLY A 54 11.64 0.19 -11.41
C GLY A 54 13.16 0.29 -11.16
N ALA A 55 13.63 0.73 -9.97
CA ALA A 55 15.03 1.04 -9.70
C ALA A 55 15.60 0.35 -8.43
N VAL A 56 16.70 -0.38 -8.62
CA VAL A 56 17.86 -0.59 -7.73
C VAL A 56 17.68 -1.34 -6.39
N ARG A 57 18.47 -2.43 -6.24
CA ARG A 57 18.72 -3.32 -5.07
C ARG A 57 17.66 -4.39 -4.73
N LYS A 58 16.86 -4.79 -5.71
CA LYS A 58 15.92 -5.93 -5.62
C LYS A 58 16.56 -7.24 -5.13
N SER A 59 17.84 -7.46 -5.44
CA SER A 59 18.58 -8.68 -5.09
C SER A 59 18.99 -8.80 -3.61
N ARG A 60 18.68 -7.82 -2.76
CA ARG A 60 19.12 -7.78 -1.36
C ARG A 60 18.00 -7.82 -0.34
N LEU A 61 16.74 -7.68 -0.77
CA LEU A 61 15.62 -7.81 0.16
C LEU A 61 15.53 -9.24 0.65
N THR A 62 15.55 -9.39 1.97
CA THR A 62 15.43 -10.66 2.67
C THR A 62 14.27 -10.61 3.65
N LEU A 63 13.75 -11.78 4.02
CA LEU A 63 12.78 -11.90 5.11
C LEU A 63 13.37 -11.31 6.40
N GLY A 64 12.58 -10.50 7.10
CA GLY A 64 12.98 -9.80 8.32
C GLY A 64 13.59 -8.41 8.08
N ASP A 65 13.87 -8.03 6.83
CA ASP A 65 14.37 -6.68 6.53
C ASP A 65 13.34 -5.61 6.91
N ARG A 66 13.84 -4.54 7.53
CA ARG A 66 13.05 -3.33 7.80
C ARG A 66 13.11 -2.41 6.59
N VAL A 67 11.94 -2.08 6.05
CA VAL A 67 11.82 -1.28 4.83
C VAL A 67 10.83 -0.14 5.02
N THR A 68 10.99 0.89 4.20
CA THR A 68 9.98 1.93 4.00
C THR A 68 9.39 1.72 2.62
N MET A 69 8.09 1.50 2.54
CA MET A 69 7.42 1.14 1.29
C MET A 69 6.03 1.77 1.22
N ALA A 70 5.66 2.27 0.04
CA ALA A 70 4.30 2.63 -0.26
C ALA A 70 3.69 1.55 -1.16
N ILE A 71 2.47 1.11 -0.89
CA ILE A 71 1.75 0.15 -1.75
C ILE A 71 0.44 0.78 -2.17
N GLU A 72 0.30 1.06 -3.46
CA GLU A 72 -0.89 1.66 -4.06
C GLU A 72 -1.79 0.57 -4.65
N TYR A 73 -3.03 0.51 -4.18
CA TYR A 73 -4.03 -0.45 -4.65
C TYR A 73 -5.03 0.22 -5.60
N ARG A 74 -5.76 -0.60 -6.35
CA ARG A 74 -6.96 -0.18 -7.06
C ARG A 74 -8.19 -0.73 -6.34
N ALA A 75 -9.21 0.10 -6.18
CA ALA A 75 -10.49 -0.30 -5.63
C ALA A 75 -11.48 -0.73 -6.73
N ARG A 76 -12.41 -1.60 -6.37
CA ARG A 76 -13.67 -1.83 -7.07
C ARG A 76 -14.79 -2.01 -6.06
N ASP A 77 -16.03 -1.97 -6.53
CA ASP A 77 -17.22 -2.19 -5.70
C ASP A 77 -17.24 -1.28 -4.45
N SER A 78 -16.84 -0.01 -4.65
CA SER A 78 -16.72 0.98 -3.58
C SER A 78 -18.07 1.57 -3.19
N GLY A 79 -18.28 1.82 -1.91
CA GLY A 79 -19.46 2.52 -1.42
C GLY A 79 -19.35 2.87 0.06
N LYS A 80 -20.41 3.46 0.60
CA LYS A 80 -20.50 3.75 2.04
C LYS A 80 -20.51 2.43 2.81
N ALA A 81 -19.67 2.34 3.83
CA ALA A 81 -19.64 1.18 4.72
C ALA A 81 -19.18 1.57 6.12
N ASN A 82 -19.82 0.97 7.12
CA ASN A 82 -19.45 1.21 8.51
C ASN A 82 -18.39 0.22 8.98
N GLY A 83 -17.59 0.66 9.95
CA GLY A 83 -16.57 -0.13 10.61
C GLY A 83 -15.17 0.03 10.01
N ARG A 84 -14.21 -0.69 10.59
CA ARG A 84 -12.78 -0.54 10.31
C ARG A 84 -12.13 -1.91 10.22
N GLY A 85 -11.29 -2.13 9.21
CA GLY A 85 -10.48 -3.34 9.09
C GLY A 85 -10.36 -3.87 7.67
N VAL A 86 -9.67 -5.00 7.57
CA VAL A 86 -9.43 -5.72 6.31
C VAL A 86 -9.79 -7.19 6.50
N SER A 87 -10.57 -7.75 5.58
CA SER A 87 -10.95 -9.17 5.63
C SER A 87 -9.71 -10.07 5.63
N GLY A 88 -9.57 -10.92 6.65
CA GLY A 88 -8.43 -11.84 6.77
C GLY A 88 -7.10 -11.18 7.12
N GLY A 89 -7.09 -9.88 7.47
CA GLY A 89 -5.87 -9.18 7.91
C GLY A 89 -4.81 -8.96 6.82
N LEU A 90 -5.17 -9.18 5.55
CA LEU A 90 -4.27 -9.07 4.40
C LEU A 90 -4.88 -8.16 3.33
N VAL A 91 -4.18 -7.07 2.99
CA VAL A 91 -4.53 -6.23 1.84
C VAL A 91 -3.95 -6.87 0.58
N ALA A 92 -4.81 -7.54 -0.18
CA ALA A 92 -4.49 -8.27 -1.40
C ALA A 92 -5.75 -8.37 -2.29
N PRO A 93 -5.64 -8.75 -3.58
CA PRO A 93 -6.80 -8.91 -4.46
C PRO A 93 -7.95 -9.70 -3.81
N GLY A 94 -9.16 -9.15 -3.90
CA GLY A 94 -10.36 -9.73 -3.32
C GLY A 94 -10.60 -9.42 -1.84
N ALA A 95 -9.64 -8.80 -1.14
CA ALA A 95 -9.84 -8.36 0.23
C ALA A 95 -10.87 -7.23 0.29
N ASN A 96 -11.77 -7.30 1.27
CA ASN A 96 -12.67 -6.21 1.63
C ASN A 96 -11.96 -5.30 2.62
N VAL A 97 -11.83 -4.02 2.28
CA VAL A 97 -11.27 -2.97 3.13
C VAL A 97 -12.41 -2.07 3.58
N ARG A 98 -12.45 -1.73 4.87
CA ARG A 98 -13.35 -0.73 5.44
C ARG A 98 -12.58 0.24 6.31
N GLY A 99 -12.90 1.52 6.21
CA GLY A 99 -12.21 2.54 6.99
C GLY A 99 -12.67 3.94 6.66
N THR A 100 -11.94 4.91 7.23
CA THR A 100 -12.24 6.33 7.05
C THR A 100 -11.27 6.94 6.05
N VAL A 101 -11.79 7.74 5.11
CA VAL A 101 -10.96 8.50 4.16
C VAL A 101 -10.23 9.60 4.92
N VAL A 102 -8.90 9.58 4.86
CA VAL A 102 -8.02 10.56 5.50
C VAL A 102 -7.71 11.72 4.55
N SER A 103 -7.44 11.42 3.29
CA SER A 103 -7.14 12.41 2.25
C SER A 103 -7.48 11.88 0.86
N THR A 104 -7.64 12.80 -0.09
CA THR A 104 -8.04 12.54 -1.47
C THR A 104 -7.13 13.26 -2.47
N GLY A 105 -7.26 12.95 -3.76
CA GLY A 105 -6.39 13.44 -4.85
C GLY A 105 -6.03 12.30 -5.79
N ASP A 106 -4.85 12.34 -6.41
CA ASP A 106 -4.33 11.21 -7.22
C ASP A 106 -4.28 9.89 -6.44
N VAL A 107 -4.07 9.99 -5.12
CA VAL A 107 -4.06 8.86 -4.20
C VAL A 107 -4.99 9.21 -3.05
N VAL A 108 -5.98 8.35 -2.82
CA VAL A 108 -6.87 8.38 -1.66
C VAL A 108 -6.23 7.56 -0.55
N VAL A 109 -6.16 8.11 0.66
CA VAL A 109 -5.65 7.42 1.85
C VAL A 109 -6.82 7.00 2.71
N VAL A 110 -6.94 5.69 2.99
CA VAL A 110 -8.00 5.13 3.81
C VAL A 110 -7.38 4.53 5.07
N ASP A 111 -7.82 4.98 6.24
CA ASP A 111 -7.42 4.40 7.52
C ASP A 111 -8.35 3.24 7.90
N CYS A 112 -7.84 2.02 7.79
CA CYS A 112 -8.52 0.78 8.17
C CYS A 112 -7.88 0.08 9.39
N GLY A 113 -7.06 0.79 10.18
CA GLY A 113 -6.19 0.20 11.21
C GLY A 113 -4.72 0.44 10.90
N ALA A 114 -4.42 0.47 9.61
CA ALA A 114 -3.24 1.08 9.01
C ALA A 114 -3.69 1.89 7.79
N GLN A 115 -2.80 2.74 7.27
CA GLN A 115 -3.10 3.52 6.07
C GLN A 115 -2.97 2.66 4.82
N VAL A 116 -4.07 2.53 4.08
CA VAL A 116 -4.12 1.89 2.75
C VAL A 116 -4.19 2.99 1.70
N LEU A 117 -3.29 2.93 0.72
CA LEU A 117 -3.22 3.89 -0.38
C LEU A 117 -3.98 3.33 -1.57
N VAL A 118 -4.91 4.10 -2.12
CA VAL A 118 -5.78 3.68 -3.22
C VAL A 118 -5.68 4.69 -4.35
N ALA A 119 -5.60 4.22 -5.59
CA ALA A 119 -5.62 5.06 -6.78
C ALA A 119 -6.92 5.89 -6.82
N GLY A 120 -6.80 7.22 -6.85
CA GLY A 120 -7.92 8.12 -6.62
C GLY A 120 -9.02 8.02 -7.66
N GLU A 121 -8.68 7.70 -8.90
CA GLU A 121 -9.64 7.47 -9.99
C GLU A 121 -10.54 6.26 -9.75
N THR A 122 -10.17 5.37 -8.82
CA THR A 122 -10.98 4.21 -8.43
C THR A 122 -11.93 4.49 -7.26
N LEU A 123 -11.83 5.68 -6.66
CA LEU A 123 -12.70 6.18 -5.58
C LEU A 123 -13.13 7.64 -5.87
N PRO A 124 -13.79 7.92 -7.01
CA PRO A 124 -14.04 9.30 -7.46
C PRO A 124 -14.98 10.12 -6.57
N GLU A 125 -15.80 9.45 -5.75
CA GLU A 125 -16.78 10.09 -4.85
C GLU A 125 -16.29 10.23 -3.41
N ALA A 126 -15.06 9.76 -3.11
CA ALA A 126 -14.53 9.80 -1.76
C ALA A 126 -14.20 11.23 -1.32
N SER A 127 -14.60 11.58 -0.10
CA SER A 127 -14.26 12.83 0.58
C SER A 127 -13.59 12.56 1.93
N PRO A 128 -12.67 13.42 2.41
CA PRO A 128 -12.09 13.27 3.74
C PRO A 128 -13.18 13.20 4.83
N GLY A 129 -13.08 12.21 5.70
CA GLY A 129 -14.05 11.91 6.76
C GLY A 129 -15.10 10.87 6.38
N ASP A 130 -15.22 10.47 5.11
CA ASP A 130 -16.18 9.45 4.70
C ASP A 130 -15.82 8.06 5.26
N GLU A 131 -16.83 7.34 5.75
CA GLU A 131 -16.72 5.90 6.04
C GLU A 131 -17.04 5.09 4.78
N ILE A 132 -16.03 4.41 4.24
CA ILE A 132 -16.14 3.70 2.98
C ILE A 132 -15.72 2.24 3.11
N GLY A 133 -16.23 1.43 2.19
CA GLY A 133 -15.78 0.07 1.96
C GLY A 133 -15.52 -0.17 0.47
N PHE A 134 -14.53 -1.01 0.17
CA PHE A 134 -14.21 -1.41 -1.20
C PHE A 134 -13.53 -2.78 -1.24
N VAL A 135 -13.49 -3.37 -2.43
CA VAL A 135 -12.74 -4.59 -2.73
C VAL A 135 -11.44 -4.22 -3.44
N VAL A 136 -10.32 -4.81 -3.01
CA VAL A 136 -9.03 -4.66 -3.73
C VAL A 136 -9.14 -5.38 -5.07
N ALA A 137 -8.98 -4.64 -6.17
CA ALA A 137 -9.20 -5.15 -7.52
C ALA A 137 -8.01 -5.98 -8.05
N GLU A 138 -6.78 -5.52 -7.79
CA GLU A 138 -5.55 -6.11 -8.31
C GLU A 138 -4.39 -6.01 -7.31
N GLU A 139 -3.26 -6.66 -7.63
CA GLU A 139 -2.08 -6.61 -6.78
C GLU A 139 -1.60 -5.17 -6.62
N GLY A 140 -1.30 -4.77 -5.38
CA GLY A 140 -0.83 -3.43 -5.09
C GLY A 140 0.51 -3.14 -5.79
N ARG A 141 0.71 -1.90 -6.21
CA ARG A 141 1.98 -1.42 -6.76
C ARG A 141 2.88 -1.00 -5.61
N ALA A 142 3.88 -1.81 -5.33
CA ALA A 142 4.83 -1.60 -4.24
C ALA A 142 6.00 -0.73 -4.70
N TYR A 143 6.17 0.42 -4.05
CA TYR A 143 7.24 1.38 -4.27
C TYR A 143 8.17 1.37 -3.07
N LEU A 144 9.35 0.78 -3.23
CA LEU A 144 10.40 0.79 -2.21
C LEU A 144 11.01 2.19 -2.15
N ILE A 145 11.03 2.78 -0.96
CA ILE A 145 11.57 4.12 -0.75
C ILE A 145 12.96 3.99 -0.12
N PRO A 146 14.05 4.33 -0.85
CA PRO A 146 15.39 4.33 -0.29
C PRO A 146 15.45 5.18 0.97
N THR A 147 15.98 4.62 2.05
CA THR A 147 16.10 5.34 3.33
C THR A 147 17.40 6.12 3.47
N ARG A 148 18.30 6.07 2.47
CA ARG A 148 19.51 6.89 2.33
C ARG A 148 19.92 7.01 0.86
#